data_AF-A0A5D4GZG2-F1
#
_entry.id   AF-A0A5D4GZG2-F1
#
_cell.length_a   1.000
_cell.length_b   1.000
_cell.length_c   1.000
_cell.angle_alpha   90.00
_cell.angle_beta   90.00
_cell.angle_gamma   90.00
#
_symmetry.space_group_name_H-M   'P 1'
#
loop_
_entity.id
_entity.type
_entity.pdbx_description
1 polymer ?
#
loop_
_entity_poly.entity_id
_entity_poly.type
_entity_poly.pdbx_seq_one_letter_code
_entity_poly.pdbx_strand_id
1 'polypeptide(L)'
;MDINALNTKLVSELREIAKVLGITDADKLRKQELIDRIKVIAKRSIEEEDQEEKAVESSAAERTRKRVRTLKTEPVAITKRTSPADFSKTDDVSSTEAESETNVTREKESTSVPKTETSSPVLPTDFDNVIVNEGVLEIMPDGYGFLRSSDYNYLTSPDDIYVSQSQIKLFGLKTGDNVRGSIRPPKEGEKYFPLVRVESINGQNPAEIRDRVPFDYLTPLFPDEKLNLDLGAGNHSTRIMDLFTPIGKGQRGLIVAQPKTGKTNLLKEVANAIAKNHPEVYLIILLIDERPEEVTDMARNVRAEVISSTFDEPADRHVKIANIVLEKAKRMVECGHDVVILLDSITRLARAYNTVAPASGKILSGGVDANALHRPKRFFGAARNIEKGGSLTILATALTDTGSKMDDVIFEEFKGTGNMELQLDRKLANKRIFPAIDLTASSTRRDDLLVDRDILQRMWVLRNHLADMNSTEAMEFLLTQMRGTRSNEEFLISMNK
;
A
#
# COMPACT_ATOMS: atom_id res chain seq x y z
N MET A 1 17.90 1.85 28.86
CA MET A 1 16.52 2.40 28.83
C MET A 1 16.13 2.67 27.39
N ASP A 2 14.86 2.56 27.02
CA ASP A 2 14.39 2.93 25.67
C ASP A 2 14.43 4.45 25.49
N ILE A 3 15.02 4.89 24.37
CA ILE A 3 15.20 6.29 23.98
C ILE A 3 13.85 6.98 23.76
N ASN A 4 12.88 6.28 23.18
CA ASN A 4 11.55 6.86 22.89
C ASN A 4 10.72 7.07 24.16
N ALA A 5 10.92 6.21 25.17
CA ALA A 5 10.25 6.28 26.46
C ALA A 5 10.70 7.46 27.37
N LEU A 6 11.73 8.23 26.98
CA LEU A 6 12.13 9.46 27.67
C LEU A 6 11.39 10.69 27.12
N ASN A 7 11.05 10.71 25.83
CA ASN A 7 10.36 11.83 25.20
C ASN A 7 8.91 11.98 25.71
N THR A 8 8.24 10.87 26.02
CA THR A 8 6.85 10.84 26.51
C THR A 8 6.68 11.26 27.96
N LYS A 9 7.75 11.23 28.78
CA LYS A 9 7.70 11.52 30.22
C LYS A 9 7.50 12.99 30.59
N LEU A 10 6.97 13.22 31.78
CA LEU A 10 6.82 14.55 32.38
C LEU A 10 8.16 15.11 32.86
N VAL A 11 8.25 16.44 32.96
CA VAL A 11 9.50 17.12 33.39
C VAL A 11 9.85 16.82 34.85
N SER A 12 8.85 16.53 35.69
CA SER A 12 9.04 16.03 37.06
C SER A 12 9.76 14.68 37.07
N GLU A 13 9.21 13.69 36.36
CA GLU A 13 9.77 12.33 36.25
C GLU A 13 11.19 12.34 35.70
N LEU A 14 11.46 13.18 34.69
CA LEU A 14 12.79 13.34 34.11
C LEU A 14 13.79 13.97 35.10
N ARG A 15 13.34 14.84 36.02
CA ARG A 15 14.19 15.40 37.09
C ARG A 15 14.46 14.41 38.21
N GLU A 16 13.51 13.54 38.52
CA GLU A 16 13.71 12.43 39.47
C GLU A 16 14.71 11.42 38.91
N ILE A 17 14.54 10.99 37.65
CA ILE A 17 15.51 10.12 36.94
C ILE A 17 16.89 10.77 36.88
N ALA A 18 16.98 12.07 36.54
CA ALA A 18 18.24 12.81 36.51
C ALA A 18 18.94 12.85 37.88
N LYS A 19 18.18 13.01 38.98
CA LYS A 19 18.72 13.00 40.35
C LYS A 19 19.21 11.61 40.78
N VAL A 20 18.50 10.54 40.42
CA VAL A 20 18.96 9.16 40.63
C VAL A 20 20.24 8.87 39.84
N LEU A 21 20.38 9.44 38.65
CA LEU A 21 21.61 9.36 37.82
C LEU A 21 22.67 10.41 38.18
N GLY A 22 22.58 11.07 39.34
CA GLY A 22 23.62 11.96 39.87
C GLY A 22 23.72 13.36 39.22
N ILE A 23 22.76 13.77 38.38
CA ILE A 23 22.76 15.09 37.73
C ILE A 23 22.31 16.18 38.72
N THR A 24 23.26 16.88 39.33
CA THR A 24 23.04 17.83 40.43
C THR A 24 22.36 19.15 40.02
N ASP A 25 22.36 19.51 38.73
CA ASP A 25 21.76 20.73 38.18
C ASP A 25 20.38 20.51 37.51
N ALA A 26 19.80 19.31 37.64
CA ALA A 26 18.57 18.89 36.95
C ALA A 26 17.38 19.87 37.06
N ASP A 27 17.23 20.60 38.17
CA ASP A 27 16.12 21.55 38.35
C ASP A 27 16.25 22.84 37.52
N LYS A 28 17.44 23.12 36.96
CA LYS A 28 17.72 24.29 36.11
C LYS A 28 17.64 23.99 34.61
N LEU A 29 17.72 22.72 34.23
CA LEU A 29 17.77 22.28 32.83
C LEU A 29 16.37 22.23 32.18
N ARG A 30 16.35 22.45 30.86
CA ARG A 30 15.17 22.29 29.99
C ARG A 30 14.89 20.80 29.74
N LYS A 31 13.66 20.45 29.33
CA LYS A 31 13.26 19.05 29.08
C LYS A 31 14.22 18.32 28.13
N GLN A 32 14.64 18.96 27.05
CA GLN A 32 15.55 18.38 26.06
C GLN A 32 16.96 18.12 26.64
N GLU A 33 17.52 19.11 27.33
CA GLU A 33 18.84 19.02 27.97
C GLU A 33 18.89 17.92 29.04
N LEU A 34 17.79 17.72 29.79
CA LEU A 34 17.63 16.60 30.73
C LEU A 34 17.67 15.25 30.00
N ILE A 35 16.85 15.10 28.96
CA ILE A 35 16.77 13.85 28.16
C ILE A 35 18.14 13.52 27.56
N ASP A 36 18.84 14.49 27.00
CA ASP A 36 20.11 14.24 26.31
C ASP A 36 21.27 13.95 27.28
N ARG A 37 21.30 14.55 28.49
CA ARG A 37 22.25 14.12 29.54
C ARG A 37 21.93 12.73 30.09
N ILE A 38 20.64 12.39 30.27
CA ILE A 38 20.21 11.05 30.70
C ILE A 38 20.66 9.99 29.68
N LYS A 39 20.53 10.26 28.37
CA LYS A 39 21.04 9.37 27.30
C LYS A 39 22.55 9.14 27.41
N VAL A 40 23.34 10.20 27.61
CA VAL A 40 24.81 10.11 27.68
C VAL A 40 25.26 9.24 28.85
N ILE A 41 24.67 9.42 30.04
CA ILE A 41 25.00 8.58 31.21
C ILE A 41 24.54 7.14 30.97
N ALA A 42 23.32 6.92 30.50
CA ALA A 42 22.80 5.57 30.26
C ALA A 42 23.58 4.80 29.19
N LYS A 43 24.09 5.47 28.15
CA LYS A 43 24.94 4.84 27.13
C LYS A 43 26.30 4.44 27.71
N ARG A 44 26.89 5.28 28.57
CA ARG A 44 28.16 5.00 29.23
C ARG A 44 28.08 3.79 30.17
N SER A 45 27.01 3.67 30.98
CA SER A 45 26.84 2.50 31.86
C SER A 45 26.77 1.20 31.07
N ILE A 46 26.06 1.19 29.94
CA ILE A 46 26.02 0.02 29.04
C ILE A 46 27.41 -0.28 28.47
N GLU A 47 28.16 0.73 28.01
CA GLU A 47 29.53 0.55 27.51
C GLU A 47 30.54 0.07 28.57
N GLU A 48 30.25 0.27 29.86
CA GLU A 48 31.05 -0.24 30.98
C GLU A 48 30.65 -1.70 31.31
N GLU A 49 29.36 -2.04 31.35
CA GLU A 49 28.84 -3.43 31.50
C GLU A 49 29.30 -4.35 30.33
N ASP A 50 29.22 -3.85 29.09
CA ASP A 50 29.56 -4.55 27.86
C ASP A 50 31.07 -4.89 27.74
N GLN A 51 31.91 -4.34 28.61
CA GLN A 51 33.34 -4.68 28.74
C GLN A 51 33.61 -5.73 29.82
N GLU A 52 32.84 -5.76 30.92
CA GLU A 52 32.98 -6.80 31.94
C GLU A 52 32.53 -8.18 31.43
N GLU A 53 31.42 -8.27 30.69
CA GLU A 53 30.97 -9.55 30.11
C GLU A 53 32.01 -10.15 29.15
N LYS A 54 32.61 -9.33 28.27
CA LYS A 54 33.64 -9.77 27.33
C LYS A 54 34.93 -10.21 28.03
N ALA A 55 35.27 -9.62 29.17
CA ALA A 55 36.38 -10.08 30.01
C ALA A 55 36.10 -11.47 30.58
N VAL A 56 34.88 -11.71 31.11
CA VAL A 56 34.48 -13.02 31.66
C VAL A 56 34.47 -14.11 30.58
N GLU A 57 33.87 -13.86 29.41
CA GLU A 57 33.73 -14.86 28.34
C GLU A 57 35.10 -15.32 27.81
N SER A 58 36.08 -14.40 27.72
CA SER A 58 37.45 -14.73 27.30
C SER A 58 38.13 -15.78 28.18
N SER A 59 37.80 -15.82 29.48
CA SER A 59 38.40 -16.75 30.46
C SER A 59 37.86 -18.18 30.36
N ALA A 60 36.66 -18.37 29.78
CA ALA A 60 36.01 -19.67 29.67
C ALA A 60 36.53 -20.49 28.48
N ALA A 61 36.93 -19.82 27.39
CA ALA A 61 37.27 -20.45 26.11
C ALA A 61 38.55 -21.30 26.12
N GLU A 62 39.47 -21.09 27.07
CA GLU A 62 40.81 -21.69 27.04
C GLU A 62 40.86 -23.15 27.55
N ARG A 63 39.79 -23.68 28.18
CA ARG A 63 39.87 -24.93 28.95
C ARG A 63 39.45 -26.24 28.25
N THR A 64 38.96 -26.22 27.00
CA THR A 64 38.24 -27.38 26.40
C THR A 64 38.79 -27.90 25.05
N ARG A 65 40.09 -28.20 24.93
CA ARG A 65 40.64 -28.95 23.78
C ARG A 65 41.78 -29.95 24.09
N LYS A 66 41.45 -31.24 24.38
CA LYS A 66 42.29 -32.43 24.02
C LYS A 66 41.70 -33.81 24.37
N ARG A 67 41.89 -34.79 23.46
CA ARG A 67 41.66 -36.27 23.56
C ARG A 67 40.16 -36.69 23.64
N VAL A 68 39.70 -37.92 23.30
CA VAL A 68 40.33 -39.24 23.00
C VAL A 68 39.86 -39.79 21.60
N ARG A 69 40.18 -41.03 21.20
CA ARG A 69 40.14 -41.58 19.82
C ARG A 69 39.69 -43.08 19.75
N THR A 70 38.80 -43.43 18.79
CA THR A 70 38.53 -44.77 18.14
C THR A 70 38.15 -46.04 18.94
N LEU A 71 37.15 -46.82 18.46
CA LEU A 71 37.28 -48.21 17.89
C LEU A 71 35.92 -48.97 17.66
N LYS A 72 35.74 -49.58 16.45
CA LYS A 72 34.95 -50.82 16.09
C LYS A 72 33.41 -50.89 16.41
N THR A 73 32.53 -51.67 15.76
CA THR A 73 32.55 -52.63 14.60
C THR A 73 31.15 -52.73 13.92
N GLU A 74 31.06 -53.33 12.73
CA GLU A 74 29.83 -53.62 11.92
C GLU A 74 29.14 -54.97 12.34
N PRO A 75 28.15 -55.58 11.60
CA PRO A 75 27.33 -55.16 10.44
C PRO A 75 25.81 -55.51 10.53
N VAL A 76 25.01 -55.32 9.46
CA VAL A 76 23.95 -56.26 8.96
C VAL A 76 23.38 -55.87 7.57
N ALA A 77 23.34 -56.87 6.67
CA ALA A 77 22.47 -57.13 5.49
C ALA A 77 22.15 -56.09 4.38
N ILE A 78 22.03 -56.62 3.16
CA ILE A 78 21.57 -55.99 1.91
C ILE A 78 20.38 -56.81 1.35
N THR A 79 19.42 -56.17 0.67
CA THR A 79 18.47 -56.88 -0.21
C THR A 79 18.33 -56.18 -1.56
N LYS A 80 18.60 -56.91 -2.66
CA LYS A 80 18.30 -56.48 -4.04
C LYS A 80 16.94 -57.03 -4.51
N ARG A 81 16.35 -56.37 -5.51
CA ARG A 81 15.53 -57.01 -6.56
C ARG A 81 16.03 -56.54 -7.93
N THR A 82 15.76 -57.32 -8.99
CA THR A 82 16.37 -57.18 -10.33
C THR A 82 15.34 -57.09 -11.45
N SER A 83 15.80 -56.67 -12.64
CA SER A 83 15.08 -56.57 -13.92
C SER A 83 14.82 -57.94 -14.58
N PRO A 84 14.14 -58.00 -15.76
CA PRO A 84 14.79 -57.86 -17.11
C PRO A 84 14.07 -56.85 -18.06
N ALA A 85 14.74 -56.14 -18.98
CA ALA A 85 15.11 -56.44 -20.38
C ALA A 85 13.97 -56.16 -21.42
N ASP A 86 14.16 -55.85 -22.72
CA ASP A 86 15.26 -56.13 -23.68
C ASP A 86 15.64 -54.94 -24.62
N PHE A 87 16.89 -55.02 -25.14
CA PHE A 87 17.47 -54.78 -26.50
C PHE A 87 16.65 -54.11 -27.64
N SER A 88 17.23 -53.48 -28.70
CA SER A 88 18.59 -53.36 -29.32
C SER A 88 18.72 -51.98 -30.06
N LYS A 89 19.84 -51.40 -30.55
CA LYS A 89 20.99 -51.84 -31.40
C LYS A 89 20.55 -52.35 -32.81
N THR A 90 21.17 -52.08 -33.97
CA THR A 90 22.41 -51.37 -34.42
C THR A 90 22.18 -50.70 -35.81
N ASP A 91 23.08 -49.99 -36.51
CA ASP A 91 24.06 -48.89 -36.25
C ASP A 91 24.64 -48.42 -37.64
N ASP A 92 25.11 -47.16 -37.78
CA ASP A 92 26.13 -46.64 -38.75
C ASP A 92 25.84 -46.32 -40.26
N VAL A 93 26.61 -45.36 -40.85
CA VAL A 93 27.03 -45.11 -42.29
C VAL A 93 27.58 -43.65 -42.49
N SER A 94 28.58 -43.47 -43.39
CA SER A 94 29.50 -42.31 -43.47
C SER A 94 29.67 -41.59 -44.83
N SER A 95 30.11 -40.32 -44.81
CA SER A 95 30.97 -39.64 -45.82
C SER A 95 31.51 -38.32 -45.23
N THR A 96 32.81 -38.05 -45.08
CA THR A 96 33.80 -37.55 -46.09
C THR A 96 33.35 -36.29 -46.84
N GLU A 97 34.17 -35.29 -47.19
CA GLU A 97 35.66 -35.11 -47.22
C GLU A 97 35.94 -33.57 -47.15
N ALA A 98 37.13 -32.99 -46.91
CA ALA A 98 38.52 -33.48 -46.81
C ALA A 98 39.37 -32.61 -45.83
N GLU A 99 40.68 -32.45 -46.09
CA GLU A 99 41.78 -31.99 -45.21
C GLU A 99 42.50 -30.69 -45.67
N SER A 100 43.36 -30.11 -44.83
CA SER A 100 44.69 -29.59 -45.24
C SER A 100 45.62 -29.31 -44.05
N GLU A 101 46.74 -30.06 -43.96
CA GLU A 101 47.91 -29.76 -43.10
C GLU A 101 48.89 -28.82 -43.85
N THR A 102 49.83 -28.07 -43.25
CA THR A 102 51.07 -28.50 -42.54
C THR A 102 51.66 -27.33 -41.74
N ASN A 103 52.28 -27.52 -40.56
CA ASN A 103 53.72 -27.79 -40.32
C ASN A 103 54.70 -26.88 -41.14
N VAL A 104 55.74 -26.27 -40.58
CA VAL A 104 56.39 -26.35 -39.23
C VAL A 104 56.57 -24.91 -38.64
N THR A 105 57.42 -24.48 -37.67
CA THR A 105 58.71 -24.94 -37.09
C THR A 105 58.88 -24.37 -35.64
N ARG A 106 60.05 -24.49 -35.01
CA ARG A 106 60.44 -23.82 -33.75
C ARG A 106 61.40 -22.65 -33.99
N GLU A 107 61.39 -21.65 -33.09
CA GLU A 107 62.64 -21.16 -32.50
C GLU A 107 62.40 -20.57 -31.09
N LYS A 108 63.47 -20.22 -30.35
CA LYS A 108 63.42 -19.60 -29.02
C LYS A 108 64.17 -18.27 -29.07
N GLU A 109 63.66 -17.23 -28.42
CA GLU A 109 64.51 -16.41 -27.54
C GLU A 109 63.71 -15.62 -26.51
N SER A 110 64.43 -14.94 -25.60
CA SER A 110 63.90 -14.35 -24.37
C SER A 110 63.85 -12.84 -24.40
N THR A 111 62.80 -12.23 -23.86
CA THR A 111 62.84 -10.83 -23.41
C THR A 111 62.00 -10.62 -22.15
N SER A 112 62.40 -9.63 -21.33
CA SER A 112 61.87 -9.40 -19.98
C SER A 112 60.55 -8.65 -19.95
N VAL A 113 59.57 -9.15 -19.19
CA VAL A 113 58.34 -8.41 -18.84
C VAL A 113 58.53 -7.74 -17.47
N PRO A 114 58.30 -6.42 -17.32
CA PRO A 114 58.32 -5.74 -16.02
C PRO A 114 57.19 -6.23 -15.10
N LYS A 115 57.42 -6.21 -13.78
CA LYS A 115 56.35 -6.45 -12.81
C LYS A 115 55.40 -5.24 -12.77
N THR A 116 54.24 -5.35 -13.40
CA THR A 116 53.10 -4.47 -13.11
C THR A 116 52.42 -4.94 -11.84
N GLU A 117 52.34 -4.07 -10.83
CA GLU A 117 51.61 -4.36 -9.60
C GLU A 117 50.11 -4.36 -9.89
N THR A 118 49.46 -5.52 -9.75
CA THR A 118 48.00 -5.61 -9.82
C THR A 118 47.39 -5.05 -8.54
N SER A 119 47.25 -3.72 -8.51
CA SER A 119 46.34 -3.05 -7.59
C SER A 119 44.92 -3.50 -7.91
N SER A 120 44.41 -4.46 -7.14
CA SER A 120 42.98 -4.71 -7.08
C SER A 120 42.28 -3.39 -6.71
N PRO A 121 41.15 -3.05 -7.35
CA PRO A 121 40.40 -1.87 -6.97
C PRO A 121 39.81 -2.10 -5.58
N VAL A 122 40.51 -1.60 -4.56
CA VAL A 122 39.98 -1.52 -3.19
C VAL A 122 38.82 -0.55 -3.24
N LEU A 123 37.60 -1.11 -3.31
CA LEU A 123 36.37 -0.37 -3.03
C LEU A 123 36.55 0.28 -1.64
N PRO A 124 36.49 1.61 -1.51
CA PRO A 124 36.57 2.25 -0.21
C PRO A 124 35.41 1.76 0.64
N THR A 125 35.71 1.00 1.70
CA THR A 125 34.73 0.55 2.69
C THR A 125 34.40 1.67 3.69
N ASP A 126 34.11 2.84 3.14
CA ASP A 126 33.52 3.97 3.86
C ASP A 126 32.04 3.64 4.08
N PHE A 127 31.75 2.89 5.14
CA PHE A 127 30.38 2.64 5.61
C PHE A 127 29.82 3.90 6.30
N ASP A 128 29.80 5.02 5.57
CA ASP A 128 29.27 6.34 5.96
C ASP A 128 27.74 6.28 6.15
N ASN A 129 27.31 5.73 7.29
CA ASN A 129 25.93 5.74 7.79
C ASN A 129 24.88 5.47 6.72
N VAL A 130 25.00 4.31 6.05
CA VAL A 130 24.07 3.88 5.01
C VAL A 130 22.73 3.49 5.65
N ILE A 131 21.76 4.41 5.58
CA ILE A 131 20.39 4.22 6.08
C ILE A 131 19.57 3.58 4.96
N VAL A 132 18.70 2.62 5.27
CA VAL A 132 17.67 2.15 4.32
C VAL A 132 16.40 2.94 4.56
N ASN A 133 15.85 3.53 3.50
CA ASN A 133 14.61 4.31 3.55
C ASN A 133 13.75 3.99 2.31
N GLU A 134 12.48 4.40 2.33
CA GLU A 134 11.54 4.22 1.21
C GLU A 134 10.71 5.47 0.94
N GLY A 135 10.10 5.53 -0.25
CA GLY A 135 9.22 6.63 -0.64
C GLY A 135 8.77 6.54 -2.08
N VAL A 136 7.72 7.30 -2.41
CA VAL A 136 7.09 7.29 -3.73
C VAL A 136 7.78 8.30 -4.64
N LEU A 137 8.26 7.82 -5.80
CA LEU A 137 8.96 8.65 -6.78
C LEU A 137 8.02 9.68 -7.44
N GLU A 138 8.39 10.95 -7.35
CA GLU A 138 7.92 12.03 -8.23
C GLU A 138 9.06 12.42 -9.19
N ILE A 139 8.86 12.21 -10.48
CA ILE A 139 9.82 12.64 -11.52
C ILE A 139 9.52 14.10 -11.90
N MET A 140 10.54 14.96 -11.83
CA MET A 140 10.47 16.38 -12.19
C MET A 140 10.60 16.56 -13.72
N PRO A 141 10.17 17.71 -14.30
CA PRO A 141 10.24 17.96 -15.74
C PRO A 141 11.64 17.81 -16.35
N ASP A 142 12.70 18.10 -15.58
CA ASP A 142 14.11 17.97 -16.00
C ASP A 142 14.62 16.51 -15.97
N GLY A 143 13.78 15.56 -15.55
CA GLY A 143 14.03 14.12 -15.58
C GLY A 143 14.86 13.54 -14.42
N TYR A 144 15.27 14.35 -13.44
CA TYR A 144 15.59 13.83 -12.10
C TYR A 144 14.30 13.66 -11.28
N GLY A 145 14.36 13.04 -10.11
CA GLY A 145 13.20 12.87 -9.25
C GLY A 145 13.50 12.92 -7.76
N PHE A 146 12.44 12.85 -6.96
CA PHE A 146 12.50 12.74 -5.51
C PHE A 146 11.61 11.59 -5.04
N LEU A 147 12.07 10.80 -4.06
CA LEU A 147 11.17 9.94 -3.29
C LEU A 147 10.53 10.79 -2.20
N ARG A 148 9.20 10.89 -2.20
CA ARG A 148 8.39 11.60 -1.21
C ARG A 148 7.92 10.63 -0.13
N SER A 149 7.96 11.04 1.14
CA SER A 149 7.40 10.24 2.25
C SER A 149 5.87 10.33 2.33
N SER A 150 5.24 9.23 2.76
CA SER A 150 3.82 9.14 3.15
C SER A 150 3.48 10.05 4.34
N ASP A 151 4.40 10.22 5.29
CA ASP A 151 4.20 11.00 6.52
C ASP A 151 3.95 12.49 6.21
N TYR A 152 4.55 12.97 5.13
CA TYR A 152 4.37 14.31 4.58
C TYR A 152 3.28 14.35 3.49
N ASN A 153 2.40 13.35 3.42
CA ASN A 153 1.29 13.25 2.45
C ASN A 153 1.76 13.37 0.98
N TYR A 154 2.96 12.88 0.67
CA TYR A 154 3.63 12.99 -0.64
C TYR A 154 3.96 14.43 -1.09
N LEU A 155 4.09 15.35 -0.15
CA LEU A 155 4.52 16.73 -0.39
C LEU A 155 6.03 16.87 -0.28
N THR A 156 6.55 18.00 -0.75
CA THR A 156 7.97 18.33 -0.66
C THR A 156 8.42 18.46 0.79
N SER A 157 9.33 17.60 1.23
CA SER A 157 9.95 17.60 2.56
C SER A 157 11.45 17.96 2.47
N PRO A 158 12.09 18.51 3.54
CA PRO A 158 13.55 18.55 3.63
C PRO A 158 14.20 17.16 3.53
N ASP A 159 13.48 16.12 3.97
CA ASP A 159 13.97 14.74 4.04
C ASP A 159 13.76 13.95 2.71
N ASP A 160 13.30 14.62 1.66
CA ASP A 160 13.09 13.99 0.35
C ASP A 160 14.39 13.44 -0.25
N ILE A 161 14.31 12.21 -0.77
CA ILE A 161 15.48 11.49 -1.29
C ILE A 161 15.66 11.81 -2.78
N TYR A 162 16.78 12.43 -3.15
CA TYR A 162 17.12 12.73 -4.54
C TYR A 162 17.44 11.45 -5.33
N VAL A 163 16.82 11.30 -6.51
CA VAL A 163 17.06 10.23 -7.47
C VAL A 163 17.57 10.81 -8.78
N SER A 164 18.74 10.36 -9.23
CA SER A 164 19.34 10.84 -10.47
C SER A 164 18.59 10.32 -11.71
N GLN A 165 18.62 11.12 -12.80
CA GLN A 165 18.07 10.72 -14.10
C GLN A 165 18.70 9.38 -14.59
N SER A 166 19.96 9.12 -14.26
CA SER A 166 20.65 7.87 -14.59
C SER A 166 20.03 6.65 -13.89
N GLN A 167 19.68 6.76 -12.59
CA GLN A 167 19.00 5.71 -11.84
C GLN A 167 17.59 5.47 -12.36
N ILE A 168 16.84 6.54 -12.66
CA ILE A 168 15.49 6.47 -13.25
C ILE A 168 15.52 5.69 -14.58
N LYS A 169 16.48 6.02 -15.45
CA LYS A 169 16.67 5.33 -16.74
C LYS A 169 17.16 3.89 -16.60
N LEU A 170 18.04 3.61 -15.63
CA LEU A 170 18.63 2.28 -15.42
C LEU A 170 17.59 1.25 -14.95
N PHE A 171 16.72 1.63 -14.01
CA PHE A 171 15.71 0.74 -13.41
C PHE A 171 14.30 0.88 -14.04
N GLY A 172 14.14 1.69 -15.09
CA GLY A 172 12.84 1.89 -15.75
C GLY A 172 11.79 2.52 -14.83
N LEU A 173 12.21 3.41 -13.92
CA LEU A 173 11.34 4.02 -12.91
C LEU A 173 10.35 5.00 -13.56
N LYS A 174 9.15 5.08 -12.98
CA LYS A 174 8.06 5.98 -13.35
C LYS A 174 7.56 6.70 -12.09
N THR A 175 6.90 7.84 -12.28
CA THR A 175 6.17 8.49 -11.17
C THR A 175 5.18 7.50 -10.54
N GLY A 176 5.11 7.50 -9.20
CA GLY A 176 4.31 6.57 -8.41
C GLY A 176 5.06 5.33 -7.90
N ASP A 177 6.26 5.02 -8.41
CA ASP A 177 7.00 3.84 -7.93
C ASP A 177 7.42 4.04 -6.47
N ASN A 178 7.01 3.13 -5.57
CA ASN A 178 7.54 3.09 -4.21
C ASN A 178 8.92 2.43 -4.26
N VAL A 179 9.98 3.22 -4.07
CA VAL A 179 11.37 2.76 -4.15
C VAL A 179 11.93 2.65 -2.74
N ARG A 180 12.35 1.45 -2.36
CA ARG A 180 13.08 1.21 -1.12
C ARG A 180 14.56 1.01 -1.43
N GLY A 181 15.43 1.68 -0.69
CA GLY A 181 16.86 1.64 -0.99
C GLY A 181 17.76 2.27 0.05
N SER A 182 19.06 2.04 -0.15
CA SER A 182 20.14 2.57 0.67
C SER A 182 20.43 4.03 0.29
N ILE A 183 20.31 4.94 1.25
CA ILE A 183 20.63 6.38 1.13
C ILE A 183 21.87 6.72 1.95
N ARG A 184 22.49 7.86 1.65
CA ARG A 184 23.55 8.46 2.48
C ARG A 184 23.19 9.90 2.89
N PRO A 185 23.82 10.47 3.93
CA PRO A 185 23.72 11.90 4.19
C PRO A 185 24.18 12.76 2.99
N PRO A 186 23.62 13.97 2.81
CA PRO A 186 24.16 14.94 1.87
C PRO A 186 25.59 15.35 2.24
N LYS A 187 26.46 15.46 1.24
CA LYS A 187 27.82 16.02 1.37
C LYS A 187 27.80 17.53 1.19
N GLU A 188 28.92 18.19 1.49
CA GLU A 188 29.03 19.65 1.40
C GLU A 188 28.67 20.16 -0.01
N GLY A 189 27.62 20.98 -0.10
CA GLY A 189 27.03 21.46 -1.36
C GLY A 189 25.78 20.70 -1.84
N GLU A 190 25.45 19.53 -1.29
CA GLU A 190 24.21 18.82 -1.55
C GLU A 190 23.09 19.28 -0.58
N LYS A 191 21.87 19.45 -1.09
CA LYS A 191 20.71 19.90 -0.27
C LYS A 191 19.81 18.75 0.21
N TYR A 192 19.82 17.61 -0.47
CA TYR A 192 18.89 16.49 -0.30
C TYR A 192 19.68 15.18 -0.17
N PHE A 193 19.11 14.19 0.52
CA PHE A 193 19.72 12.86 0.68
C PHE A 193 19.77 12.14 -0.68
N PRO A 194 20.93 11.80 -1.26
CA PRO A 194 20.97 11.07 -2.52
C PRO A 194 20.79 9.56 -2.30
N LEU A 195 19.96 8.95 -3.16
CA LEU A 195 19.82 7.50 -3.25
C LEU A 195 21.14 6.88 -3.76
N VAL A 196 21.71 5.93 -3.01
CA VAL A 196 22.95 5.22 -3.38
C VAL A 196 22.60 3.95 -4.16
N ARG A 197 21.68 3.13 -3.63
CA ARG A 197 21.33 1.81 -4.18
C ARG A 197 19.85 1.53 -4.01
N VAL A 198 19.19 1.06 -5.07
CA VAL A 198 17.83 0.51 -4.99
C VAL A 198 17.92 -0.93 -4.46
N GLU A 199 17.06 -1.28 -3.50
CA GLU A 199 16.96 -2.63 -2.93
C GLU A 199 15.68 -3.34 -3.42
N SER A 200 14.55 -2.64 -3.43
CA SER A 200 13.31 -3.10 -4.06
C SER A 200 12.49 -1.93 -4.62
N ILE A 201 11.59 -2.24 -5.55
CA ILE A 201 10.61 -1.29 -6.09
C ILE A 201 9.25 -1.97 -5.98
N ASN A 202 8.22 -1.30 -5.45
CA ASN A 202 6.87 -1.84 -5.27
C ASN A 202 6.84 -3.26 -4.65
N GLY A 203 7.77 -3.56 -3.73
CA GLY A 203 7.91 -4.88 -3.09
C GLY A 203 8.68 -5.95 -3.89
N GLN A 204 9.00 -5.72 -5.16
CA GLN A 204 9.64 -6.68 -6.08
C GLN A 204 11.12 -6.36 -6.37
N ASN A 205 11.81 -7.28 -7.04
CA ASN A 205 13.20 -7.11 -7.45
C ASN A 205 13.29 -6.09 -8.61
N PRO A 206 14.21 -5.10 -8.56
CA PRO A 206 14.36 -4.12 -9.64
C PRO A 206 14.66 -4.71 -11.02
N ALA A 207 15.12 -5.97 -11.11
CA ALA A 207 15.28 -6.67 -12.38
C ALA A 207 13.93 -7.03 -13.04
N GLU A 208 12.94 -7.46 -12.26
CA GLU A 208 11.62 -7.94 -12.74
C GLU A 208 10.75 -6.77 -13.24
N ILE A 209 10.81 -5.65 -12.53
CA ILE A 209 10.03 -4.44 -12.78
C ILE A 209 10.42 -3.70 -14.07
N ARG A 210 11.57 -4.03 -14.68
CA ARG A 210 12.01 -3.44 -15.94
C ARG A 210 11.08 -3.80 -17.12
N ASP A 211 10.57 -5.03 -17.14
CA ASP A 211 9.81 -5.59 -18.27
C ASP A 211 8.29 -5.60 -18.04
N ARG A 212 7.81 -4.91 -17.00
CA ARG A 212 6.38 -4.79 -16.64
C ARG A 212 5.55 -4.12 -17.74
N VAL A 213 4.36 -4.66 -17.99
CA VAL A 213 3.36 -4.03 -18.89
C VAL A 213 2.78 -2.78 -18.22
N PRO A 214 2.77 -1.59 -18.85
CA PRO A 214 2.19 -0.39 -18.26
C PRO A 214 0.68 -0.49 -18.08
N PHE A 215 0.14 0.13 -17.02
CA PHE A 215 -1.25 0.03 -16.58
C PHE A 215 -2.30 0.28 -17.68
N ASP A 216 -2.04 1.25 -18.56
CA ASP A 216 -2.97 1.63 -19.65
C ASP A 216 -3.07 0.55 -20.76
N TYR A 217 -2.17 -0.45 -20.79
CA TYR A 217 -2.20 -1.59 -21.72
C TYR A 217 -2.68 -2.92 -21.08
N LEU A 218 -2.96 -2.92 -19.77
CA LEU A 218 -3.46 -4.12 -19.08
C LEU A 218 -4.94 -4.36 -19.40
N THR A 219 -5.32 -5.60 -19.73
CA THR A 219 -6.69 -5.98 -20.09
C THR A 219 -7.65 -5.79 -18.92
N PRO A 220 -8.65 -4.88 -19.01
CA PRO A 220 -9.62 -4.67 -17.94
C PRO A 220 -10.71 -5.75 -17.96
N LEU A 221 -11.01 -6.31 -16.79
CA LEU A 221 -12.12 -7.24 -16.56
C LEU A 221 -13.19 -6.64 -15.64
N PHE A 222 -14.33 -7.33 -15.54
CA PHE A 222 -15.23 -7.14 -14.41
C PHE A 222 -14.61 -7.74 -13.14
N PRO A 223 -14.92 -7.20 -11.95
CA PRO A 223 -14.61 -7.87 -10.69
C PRO A 223 -15.29 -9.25 -10.60
N ASP A 224 -14.54 -10.24 -10.13
CA ASP A 224 -14.94 -11.64 -9.96
C ASP A 224 -14.60 -12.18 -8.55
N GLU A 225 -13.51 -11.73 -7.92
CA GLU A 225 -13.27 -11.96 -6.50
C GLU A 225 -13.97 -10.90 -5.63
N LYS A 226 -14.80 -11.33 -4.66
CA LYS A 226 -15.52 -10.44 -3.72
C LYS A 226 -14.67 -10.09 -2.50
N LEU A 227 -14.62 -8.79 -2.17
CA LEU A 227 -14.15 -8.28 -0.88
C LEU A 227 -15.25 -8.47 0.17
N ASN A 228 -15.05 -9.40 1.10
CA ASN A 228 -16.01 -9.71 2.16
C ASN A 228 -15.97 -8.66 3.27
N LEU A 229 -17.11 -8.01 3.55
CA LEU A 229 -17.20 -6.97 4.58
C LEU A 229 -17.85 -7.44 5.89
N ASP A 230 -18.28 -8.70 6.03
CA ASP A 230 -18.87 -9.19 7.28
C ASP A 230 -17.82 -9.18 8.41
N LEU A 231 -18.16 -8.50 9.50
CA LEU A 231 -17.34 -8.37 10.71
C LEU A 231 -17.97 -9.09 11.92
N GLY A 232 -19.13 -9.71 11.73
CA GLY A 232 -19.92 -10.41 12.74
C GLY A 232 -21.10 -9.59 13.28
N ALA A 233 -21.80 -10.19 14.25
CA ALA A 233 -23.13 -9.82 14.74
C ALA A 233 -23.41 -8.32 14.98
N GLY A 234 -22.41 -7.53 15.40
CA GLY A 234 -22.60 -6.12 15.76
C GLY A 234 -22.57 -5.12 14.60
N ASN A 235 -21.97 -5.47 13.47
CA ASN A 235 -21.62 -4.50 12.43
C ASN A 235 -22.64 -4.52 11.28
N HIS A 236 -23.85 -4.04 11.57
CA HIS A 236 -24.95 -4.01 10.61
C HIS A 236 -24.62 -3.23 9.33
N SER A 237 -23.84 -2.14 9.40
CA SER A 237 -23.48 -1.34 8.21
C SER A 237 -22.72 -2.16 7.16
N THR A 238 -21.66 -2.86 7.57
CA THR A 238 -20.83 -3.63 6.65
C THR A 238 -21.56 -4.88 6.18
N ARG A 239 -22.31 -5.54 7.07
CA ARG A 239 -23.16 -6.69 6.72
C ARG A 239 -24.27 -6.36 5.71
N ILE A 240 -24.94 -5.22 5.85
CA ILE A 240 -25.99 -4.78 4.90
C ILE A 240 -25.35 -4.36 3.57
N MET A 241 -24.21 -3.66 3.61
CA MET A 241 -23.45 -3.30 2.40
C MET A 241 -22.97 -4.53 1.63
N ASP A 242 -22.49 -5.56 2.32
CA ASP A 242 -22.02 -6.84 1.77
C ASP A 242 -23.11 -7.66 1.04
N LEU A 243 -24.37 -7.51 1.49
CA LEU A 243 -25.56 -8.14 0.90
C LEU A 243 -26.13 -7.34 -0.29
N PHE A 244 -26.33 -6.03 -0.13
CA PHE A 244 -27.05 -5.21 -1.10
C PHE A 244 -26.15 -4.62 -2.19
N THR A 245 -24.88 -4.34 -1.86
CA THR A 245 -23.89 -3.78 -2.78
C THR A 245 -22.56 -4.51 -2.62
N PRO A 246 -22.47 -5.80 -3.02
CA PRO A 246 -21.23 -6.56 -2.97
C PRO A 246 -20.13 -5.81 -3.73
N ILE A 247 -18.94 -5.78 -3.16
CA ILE A 247 -17.78 -5.06 -3.69
C ILE A 247 -16.78 -6.09 -4.18
N GLY A 248 -16.40 -6.04 -5.45
CA GLY A 248 -15.35 -6.89 -5.99
C GLY A 248 -13.99 -6.20 -6.05
N LYS A 249 -12.94 -7.01 -6.15
CA LYS A 249 -11.59 -6.56 -6.53
C LYS A 249 -11.65 -5.89 -7.91
N GLY A 250 -11.46 -4.58 -7.94
CA GLY A 250 -11.57 -3.74 -9.13
C GLY A 250 -12.84 -2.89 -9.25
N GLN A 251 -13.66 -2.79 -8.19
CA GLN A 251 -14.91 -2.01 -8.22
C GLN A 251 -14.67 -0.50 -8.40
N ARG A 252 -15.58 0.16 -9.13
CA ARG A 252 -15.78 1.62 -9.17
C ARG A 252 -17.08 1.96 -8.42
N GLY A 253 -16.97 2.07 -7.09
CA GLY A 253 -18.09 2.31 -6.19
C GLY A 253 -18.31 3.78 -5.88
N LEU A 254 -19.57 4.21 -5.90
CA LEU A 254 -20.01 5.53 -5.44
C LEU A 254 -20.85 5.39 -4.16
N ILE A 255 -20.40 6.04 -3.08
CA ILE A 255 -21.17 6.19 -1.84
C ILE A 255 -21.85 7.56 -1.90
N VAL A 256 -23.11 7.58 -2.30
CA VAL A 256 -23.93 8.77 -2.55
C VAL A 256 -24.55 9.22 -1.23
N ALA A 257 -24.16 10.39 -0.73
CA ALA A 257 -24.44 10.80 0.64
C ALA A 257 -24.79 12.29 0.76
N GLN A 258 -25.98 12.60 1.29
CA GLN A 258 -26.23 13.95 1.79
C GLN A 258 -25.35 14.27 3.02
N PRO A 259 -25.09 15.55 3.33
CA PRO A 259 -24.46 15.94 4.58
C PRO A 259 -25.19 15.38 5.82
N LYS A 260 -24.41 14.91 6.81
CA LYS A 260 -24.87 14.33 8.10
C LYS A 260 -25.60 12.97 8.02
N THR A 261 -25.45 12.22 6.94
CA THR A 261 -26.00 10.85 6.77
C THR A 261 -25.22 9.74 7.47
N GLY A 262 -23.96 9.96 7.85
CA GLY A 262 -23.09 8.95 8.46
C GLY A 262 -21.90 8.48 7.62
N LYS A 263 -21.76 9.00 6.38
CA LYS A 263 -20.60 8.86 5.47
C LYS A 263 -19.29 8.40 6.13
N THR A 264 -18.71 9.25 6.99
CA THR A 264 -17.39 9.05 7.59
C THR A 264 -17.31 7.81 8.50
N ASN A 265 -18.41 7.42 9.16
CA ASN A 265 -18.46 6.19 9.96
C ASN A 265 -18.56 4.95 9.06
N LEU A 266 -19.44 4.96 8.05
CA LEU A 266 -19.53 3.86 7.08
C LEU A 266 -18.16 3.62 6.40
N LEU A 267 -17.45 4.68 6.01
CA LEU A 267 -16.14 4.56 5.38
C LEU A 267 -15.09 3.95 6.32
N LYS A 268 -15.05 4.34 7.61
CA LYS A 268 -14.19 3.72 8.63
C LYS A 268 -14.53 2.25 8.88
N GLU A 269 -15.82 1.90 8.87
CA GLU A 269 -16.29 0.53 9.09
C GLU A 269 -15.92 -0.38 7.90
N VAL A 270 -16.10 0.09 6.65
CA VAL A 270 -15.65 -0.60 5.43
C VAL A 270 -14.13 -0.75 5.41
N ALA A 271 -13.39 0.30 5.76
CA ALA A 271 -11.93 0.26 5.79
C ALA A 271 -11.39 -0.78 6.78
N ASN A 272 -11.95 -0.82 8.00
CA ASN A 272 -11.59 -1.82 9.00
C ASN A 272 -12.11 -3.23 8.68
N ALA A 273 -13.15 -3.37 7.86
CA ALA A 273 -13.57 -4.67 7.34
C ALA A 273 -12.54 -5.23 6.33
N ILE A 274 -12.16 -4.41 5.34
CA ILE A 274 -11.14 -4.78 4.35
C ILE A 274 -9.80 -5.07 5.05
N ALA A 275 -9.30 -4.18 5.90
CA ALA A 275 -8.02 -4.35 6.60
C ALA A 275 -7.95 -5.52 7.60
N LYS A 276 -9.08 -6.18 7.90
CA LYS A 276 -9.15 -7.37 8.76
C LYS A 276 -9.39 -8.65 7.96
N ASN A 277 -10.29 -8.60 6.98
CA ASN A 277 -10.70 -9.77 6.20
C ASN A 277 -9.78 -10.00 4.98
N HIS A 278 -9.14 -8.95 4.47
CA HIS A 278 -8.27 -8.93 3.29
C HIS A 278 -6.91 -8.26 3.58
N PRO A 279 -6.06 -8.85 4.44
CA PRO A 279 -4.76 -8.29 4.79
C PRO A 279 -3.74 -8.28 3.63
N GLU A 280 -4.03 -8.95 2.52
CA GLU A 280 -3.27 -8.91 1.27
C GLU A 280 -3.51 -7.62 0.45
N VAL A 281 -4.61 -6.92 0.70
CA VAL A 281 -5.03 -5.73 -0.07
C VAL A 281 -4.36 -4.47 0.49
N TYR A 282 -3.69 -3.72 -0.38
CA TYR A 282 -3.09 -2.44 0.01
C TYR A 282 -4.16 -1.35 0.09
N LEU A 283 -4.52 -0.98 1.33
CA LEU A 283 -5.59 -0.04 1.62
C LEU A 283 -5.07 1.39 1.80
N ILE A 284 -5.49 2.29 0.91
CA ILE A 284 -5.20 3.72 0.93
C ILE A 284 -6.51 4.48 1.19
N ILE A 285 -6.46 5.48 2.08
CA ILE A 285 -7.55 6.42 2.31
C ILE A 285 -7.08 7.80 1.86
N LEU A 286 -7.80 8.41 0.92
CA LEU A 286 -7.47 9.69 0.33
C LEU A 286 -8.52 10.72 0.73
N LEU A 287 -8.15 11.63 1.63
CA LEU A 287 -9.01 12.66 2.18
C LEU A 287 -8.72 14.01 1.52
N ILE A 288 -9.71 14.61 0.86
CA ILE A 288 -9.56 15.82 0.04
C ILE A 288 -10.56 16.88 0.47
N ASP A 289 -10.06 18.05 0.90
CA ASP A 289 -10.86 19.21 1.33
C ASP A 289 -11.81 18.85 2.51
N GLU A 290 -11.41 17.89 3.34
CA GLU A 290 -12.13 17.50 4.56
C GLU A 290 -11.45 18.04 5.83
N ARG A 291 -12.11 17.93 6.98
CA ARG A 291 -11.68 18.63 8.21
C ARG A 291 -10.48 17.97 8.91
N PRO A 292 -9.56 18.75 9.52
CA PRO A 292 -8.42 18.22 10.28
C PRO A 292 -8.80 17.22 11.38
N GLU A 293 -9.93 17.42 12.07
CA GLU A 293 -10.41 16.49 13.10
C GLU A 293 -10.94 15.17 12.52
N GLU A 294 -11.56 15.20 11.34
CA GLU A 294 -12.05 13.99 10.64
C GLU A 294 -10.87 13.21 10.03
N VAL A 295 -9.83 13.89 9.53
CA VAL A 295 -8.55 13.30 9.15
C VAL A 295 -7.86 12.63 10.35
N THR A 296 -7.81 13.31 11.50
CA THR A 296 -7.17 12.79 12.73
C THR A 296 -7.91 11.57 13.29
N ASP A 297 -9.24 11.56 13.20
CA ASP A 297 -10.07 10.41 13.60
C ASP A 297 -9.85 9.21 12.67
N MET A 298 -9.79 9.42 11.36
CA MET A 298 -9.49 8.37 10.37
C MET A 298 -8.11 7.74 10.62
N ALA A 299 -7.07 8.57 10.74
CA ALA A 299 -5.68 8.13 10.88
C ALA A 299 -5.37 7.39 12.19
N ARG A 300 -6.23 7.51 13.23
CA ARG A 300 -6.06 6.83 14.52
C ARG A 300 -6.88 5.54 14.65
N ASN A 301 -8.01 5.44 13.94
CA ASN A 301 -8.98 4.35 14.12
C ASN A 301 -8.99 3.33 12.97
N VAL A 302 -8.15 3.48 11.95
CA VAL A 302 -8.12 2.61 10.78
C VAL A 302 -6.69 2.15 10.46
N ARG A 303 -6.54 0.86 10.14
CA ARG A 303 -5.28 0.28 9.67
C ARG A 303 -5.16 0.42 8.14
N ALA A 304 -4.80 1.62 7.70
CA ALA A 304 -4.63 1.97 6.30
C ALA A 304 -3.53 3.03 6.13
N GLU A 305 -3.03 3.20 4.91
CA GLU A 305 -2.29 4.41 4.56
C GLU A 305 -3.27 5.58 4.42
N VAL A 306 -3.24 6.54 5.35
CA VAL A 306 -4.13 7.72 5.32
C VAL A 306 -3.38 8.93 4.77
N ILE A 307 -3.70 9.30 3.53
CA ILE A 307 -3.17 10.47 2.82
C ILE A 307 -4.24 11.56 2.77
N SER A 308 -3.86 12.81 3.05
CA SER A 308 -4.80 13.89 3.30
C SER A 308 -4.35 15.25 2.75
N SER A 309 -5.33 16.07 2.39
CA SER A 309 -5.22 17.52 2.20
C SER A 309 -6.46 18.16 2.80
N THR A 310 -6.31 18.91 3.89
CA THR A 310 -7.44 19.58 4.56
C THR A 310 -7.96 20.76 3.73
N PHE A 311 -9.14 21.28 4.09
CA PHE A 311 -9.76 22.44 3.43
C PHE A 311 -8.93 23.75 3.53
N ASP A 312 -7.90 23.79 4.38
CA ASP A 312 -6.98 24.92 4.53
C ASP A 312 -6.00 25.07 3.35
N GLU A 313 -5.90 24.03 2.51
CA GLU A 313 -4.89 23.90 1.46
C GLU A 313 -5.43 24.30 0.08
N PRO A 314 -4.58 24.79 -0.85
CA PRO A 314 -5.03 25.20 -2.18
C PRO A 314 -5.42 24.02 -3.08
N ALA A 315 -6.32 24.29 -4.03
CA ALA A 315 -6.84 23.28 -4.97
C ALA A 315 -5.74 22.55 -5.75
N ASP A 316 -4.65 23.23 -6.13
CA ASP A 316 -3.47 22.63 -6.78
C ASP A 316 -2.83 21.52 -5.92
N ARG A 317 -2.84 21.66 -4.60
CA ARG A 317 -2.29 20.68 -3.66
C ARG A 317 -3.19 19.44 -3.56
N HIS A 318 -4.51 19.62 -3.51
CA HIS A 318 -5.47 18.51 -3.61
C HIS A 318 -5.26 17.72 -4.91
N VAL A 319 -5.14 18.43 -6.04
CA VAL A 319 -4.91 17.85 -7.37
C VAL A 319 -3.55 17.14 -7.42
N LYS A 320 -2.47 17.72 -6.89
CA LYS A 320 -1.15 17.08 -6.86
C LYS A 320 -1.16 15.77 -6.06
N ILE A 321 -1.66 15.81 -4.82
CA ILE A 321 -1.68 14.64 -3.93
C ILE A 321 -2.49 13.50 -4.56
N ALA A 322 -3.68 13.80 -5.10
CA ALA A 322 -4.51 12.81 -5.75
C ALA A 322 -3.84 12.17 -6.98
N ASN A 323 -3.05 12.93 -7.77
CA ASN A 323 -2.31 12.35 -8.89
C ASN A 323 -1.16 11.43 -8.44
N ILE A 324 -0.43 11.77 -7.37
CA ILE A 324 0.64 10.91 -6.85
C ILE A 324 0.05 9.60 -6.30
N VAL A 325 -1.03 9.68 -5.52
CA VAL A 325 -1.72 8.48 -4.99
C VAL A 325 -2.28 7.61 -6.12
N LEU A 326 -2.84 8.20 -7.17
CA LEU A 326 -3.33 7.46 -8.34
C LEU A 326 -2.20 6.74 -9.07
N GLU A 327 -1.08 7.42 -9.34
CA GLU A 327 0.05 6.78 -10.01
C GLU A 327 0.71 5.72 -9.13
N LYS A 328 0.81 5.92 -7.81
CA LYS A 328 1.25 4.86 -6.86
C LYS A 328 0.38 3.60 -7.00
N ALA A 329 -0.94 3.76 -6.92
CA ALA A 329 -1.86 2.64 -7.03
C ALA A 329 -1.71 1.90 -8.38
N LYS A 330 -1.56 2.63 -9.49
CA LYS A 330 -1.26 2.01 -10.81
C LYS A 330 0.06 1.25 -10.81
N ARG A 331 1.14 1.78 -10.26
CA ARG A 331 2.44 1.10 -10.20
C ARG A 331 2.40 -0.19 -9.39
N MET A 332 1.66 -0.19 -8.28
CA MET A 332 1.46 -1.40 -7.46
C MET A 332 0.65 -2.47 -8.21
N VAL A 333 -0.39 -2.06 -8.96
CA VAL A 333 -1.19 -2.96 -9.82
C VAL A 333 -0.40 -3.48 -11.04
N GLU A 334 0.47 -2.66 -11.65
CA GLU A 334 1.48 -3.12 -12.64
C GLU A 334 2.40 -4.21 -12.06
N CYS A 335 2.55 -4.27 -10.74
CA CYS A 335 3.33 -5.27 -10.01
C CYS A 335 2.45 -6.36 -9.35
N GLY A 336 1.19 -6.52 -9.79
CA GLY A 336 0.31 -7.60 -9.34
C GLY A 336 -0.38 -7.43 -7.97
N HIS A 337 -0.30 -6.25 -7.35
CA HIS A 337 -0.94 -6.01 -6.04
C HIS A 337 -2.41 -5.61 -6.19
N ASP A 338 -3.26 -6.09 -5.28
CA ASP A 338 -4.60 -5.53 -5.08
C ASP A 338 -4.54 -4.24 -4.27
N VAL A 339 -5.15 -3.17 -4.78
CA VAL A 339 -5.17 -1.85 -4.15
C VAL A 339 -6.60 -1.35 -4.00
N VAL A 340 -6.96 -0.89 -2.80
CA VAL A 340 -8.23 -0.19 -2.54
C VAL A 340 -7.92 1.26 -2.19
N ILE A 341 -8.50 2.21 -2.93
CA ILE A 341 -8.54 3.62 -2.56
C ILE A 341 -9.94 3.96 -2.04
N LEU A 342 -10.01 4.43 -0.79
CA LEU A 342 -11.20 5.05 -0.21
C LEU A 342 -11.08 6.57 -0.35
N LEU A 343 -11.79 7.16 -1.31
CA LEU A 343 -11.73 8.60 -1.61
C LEU A 343 -12.87 9.35 -0.92
N ASP A 344 -12.52 10.30 -0.04
CA ASP A 344 -13.48 11.21 0.59
C ASP A 344 -13.09 12.68 0.30
N SER A 345 -13.64 13.37 -0.69
CA SER A 345 -14.73 12.97 -1.61
C SER A 345 -14.42 13.29 -3.07
N ILE A 346 -15.10 12.57 -3.98
CA ILE A 346 -14.94 12.79 -5.42
C ILE A 346 -15.53 14.13 -5.87
N THR A 347 -16.58 14.60 -5.20
CA THR A 347 -17.20 15.91 -5.46
C THR A 347 -16.24 17.05 -5.15
N ARG A 348 -15.55 16.98 -4.00
CA ARG A 348 -14.50 17.96 -3.63
C ARG A 348 -13.29 17.88 -4.56
N LEU A 349 -12.84 16.69 -4.91
CA LEU A 349 -11.75 16.51 -5.88
C LEU A 349 -12.10 17.09 -7.27
N ALA A 350 -13.32 16.86 -7.76
CA ALA A 350 -13.78 17.42 -9.04
C ALA A 350 -13.91 18.95 -9.01
N ARG A 351 -14.35 19.54 -7.88
CA ARG A 351 -14.30 21.00 -7.65
C ARG A 351 -12.88 21.54 -7.73
N ALA A 352 -11.91 20.89 -7.07
CA ALA A 352 -10.50 21.29 -7.12
C ALA A 352 -9.95 21.26 -8.55
N TYR A 353 -10.24 20.20 -9.32
CA TYR A 353 -9.90 20.13 -10.74
C TYR A 353 -10.56 21.23 -11.59
N ASN A 354 -11.78 21.65 -11.27
CA ASN A 354 -12.47 22.74 -11.97
C ASN A 354 -11.83 24.12 -11.68
N THR A 355 -11.34 24.34 -10.46
CA THR A 355 -10.61 25.58 -10.10
C THR A 355 -9.23 25.66 -10.75
N VAL A 356 -8.54 24.51 -10.91
CA VAL A 356 -7.17 24.43 -11.47
C VAL A 356 -7.16 24.31 -13.00
N ALA A 357 -8.29 23.96 -13.63
CA ALA A 357 -8.37 23.81 -15.08
C ALA A 357 -8.23 25.17 -15.81
N PRO A 358 -7.41 25.27 -16.87
CA PRO A 358 -7.40 26.45 -17.73
C PRO A 358 -8.75 26.56 -18.46
N ALA A 359 -9.37 27.74 -18.42
CA ALA A 359 -10.71 27.97 -18.94
C ALA A 359 -10.82 27.62 -20.44
N SER A 360 -11.73 26.71 -20.79
CA SER A 360 -11.98 26.25 -22.17
C SER A 360 -12.82 27.23 -23.01
N GLY A 361 -13.39 28.25 -22.36
CA GLY A 361 -14.43 29.12 -22.93
C GLY A 361 -15.82 28.45 -23.02
N LYS A 362 -15.97 27.21 -22.57
CA LYS A 362 -17.24 26.45 -22.58
C LYS A 362 -17.61 26.01 -21.17
N ILE A 363 -18.52 26.76 -20.55
CA ILE A 363 -19.05 26.48 -19.22
C ILE A 363 -20.38 25.72 -19.37
N LEU A 364 -20.47 24.56 -18.70
CA LEU A 364 -21.66 23.72 -18.62
C LEU A 364 -22.64 24.25 -17.56
N SER A 365 -23.80 23.59 -17.43
CA SER A 365 -24.70 23.80 -16.30
C SER A 365 -23.95 23.67 -14.96
N GLY A 366 -24.34 24.44 -13.95
CA GLY A 366 -23.70 24.44 -12.64
C GLY A 366 -22.36 25.14 -12.54
N GLY A 367 -21.81 25.72 -13.62
CA GLY A 367 -20.53 26.45 -13.59
C GLY A 367 -19.29 25.56 -13.77
N VAL A 368 -19.47 24.33 -14.24
CA VAL A 368 -18.40 23.38 -14.53
C VAL A 368 -17.80 23.66 -15.92
N ASP A 369 -16.47 23.73 -16.05
CA ASP A 369 -15.82 23.83 -17.36
C ASP A 369 -15.89 22.48 -18.11
N ALA A 370 -16.17 22.50 -19.41
CA ALA A 370 -16.35 21.30 -20.23
C ALA A 370 -15.14 20.33 -20.21
N ASN A 371 -13.92 20.84 -19.98
CA ASN A 371 -12.71 20.00 -19.88
C ASN A 371 -12.37 19.60 -18.43
N ALA A 372 -12.90 20.29 -17.41
CA ALA A 372 -12.54 20.06 -16.02
C ALA A 372 -12.82 18.64 -15.55
N LEU A 373 -13.98 18.06 -15.93
CA LEU A 373 -14.37 16.71 -15.51
C LEU A 373 -13.54 15.58 -16.14
N HIS A 374 -12.75 15.85 -17.19
CA HIS A 374 -11.98 14.80 -17.86
C HIS A 374 -10.91 14.16 -16.96
N ARG A 375 -10.17 14.94 -16.16
CA ARG A 375 -9.17 14.40 -15.23
C ARG A 375 -9.82 13.62 -14.05
N PRO A 376 -10.84 14.16 -13.35
CA PRO A 376 -11.61 13.40 -12.36
C PRO A 376 -12.21 12.09 -12.91
N LYS A 377 -12.80 12.11 -14.12
CA LYS A 377 -13.29 10.89 -14.80
C LYS A 377 -12.18 9.87 -15.05
N ARG A 378 -10.97 10.31 -15.45
CA ARG A 378 -9.81 9.42 -15.60
C ARG A 378 -9.25 8.89 -14.28
N PHE A 379 -9.39 9.62 -13.17
CA PHE A 379 -9.06 9.12 -11.83
C PHE A 379 -10.00 7.97 -11.45
N PHE A 380 -11.32 8.19 -11.50
CA PHE A 380 -12.29 7.18 -11.06
C PHE A 380 -12.40 6.00 -12.04
N GLY A 381 -12.32 6.28 -13.35
CA GLY A 381 -12.22 5.28 -14.42
C GLY A 381 -10.88 4.53 -14.48
N ALA A 382 -9.92 4.84 -13.59
CA ALA A 382 -8.75 3.99 -13.41
C ALA A 382 -9.12 2.66 -12.77
N ALA A 383 -10.06 2.63 -11.80
CA ALA A 383 -10.43 1.40 -11.11
C ALA A 383 -11.03 0.34 -12.04
N ARG A 384 -10.51 -0.88 -11.92
CA ARG A 384 -10.72 -2.04 -12.80
C ARG A 384 -10.12 -3.30 -12.17
N ASN A 385 -10.66 -4.46 -12.52
CA ASN A 385 -9.97 -5.74 -12.37
C ASN A 385 -9.02 -5.93 -13.58
N ILE A 386 -7.94 -6.69 -13.43
CA ILE A 386 -6.96 -6.94 -14.51
C ILE A 386 -6.78 -8.44 -14.76
N GLU A 387 -6.83 -8.85 -16.03
CA GLU A 387 -6.48 -10.22 -16.41
C GLU A 387 -5.00 -10.52 -16.06
N LYS A 388 -4.77 -11.47 -15.14
CA LYS A 388 -3.43 -11.91 -14.67
C LYS A 388 -2.57 -10.80 -14.03
N GLY A 389 -3.20 -9.76 -13.53
CA GLY A 389 -2.58 -8.71 -12.71
C GLY A 389 -3.25 -8.61 -11.32
N GLY A 390 -2.98 -7.52 -10.62
CA GLY A 390 -3.76 -7.14 -9.43
C GLY A 390 -4.94 -6.24 -9.81
N SER A 391 -5.80 -5.90 -8.84
CA SER A 391 -6.95 -5.01 -9.07
C SER A 391 -6.75 -3.60 -8.52
N LEU A 392 -7.35 -2.61 -9.18
CA LEU A 392 -7.52 -1.26 -8.62
C LEU A 392 -9.00 -1.05 -8.27
N THR A 393 -9.31 -1.04 -6.98
CA THR A 393 -10.63 -0.71 -6.45
C THR A 393 -10.67 0.75 -6.01
N ILE A 394 -11.69 1.51 -6.41
CA ILE A 394 -11.93 2.87 -5.90
C ILE A 394 -13.36 2.93 -5.38
N LEU A 395 -13.50 3.16 -4.08
CA LEU A 395 -14.76 3.51 -3.44
C LEU A 395 -14.71 4.99 -3.09
N ALA A 396 -15.55 5.79 -3.73
CA ALA A 396 -15.51 7.24 -3.59
C ALA A 396 -16.84 7.79 -3.07
N THR A 397 -16.79 8.68 -2.10
CA THR A 397 -17.99 9.38 -1.62
C THR A 397 -18.36 10.50 -2.60
N ALA A 398 -19.66 10.66 -2.86
CA ALA A 398 -20.21 11.77 -3.64
C ALA A 398 -21.28 12.50 -2.82
N LEU A 399 -21.20 13.83 -2.81
CA LEU A 399 -22.14 14.69 -2.09
C LEU A 399 -23.32 15.05 -2.97
N THR A 400 -24.54 14.83 -2.47
CA THR A 400 -25.81 15.21 -3.09
C THR A 400 -26.66 16.07 -2.14
N ASP A 401 -27.72 16.69 -2.67
CA ASP A 401 -28.62 17.61 -1.94
C ASP A 401 -27.88 18.76 -1.21
N THR A 402 -26.74 19.20 -1.75
CA THR A 402 -25.93 20.31 -1.20
C THR A 402 -26.52 21.69 -1.50
N GLY A 403 -27.49 21.76 -2.42
CA GLY A 403 -28.00 23.01 -3.01
C GLY A 403 -27.13 23.59 -4.13
N SER A 404 -26.03 22.90 -4.50
CA SER A 404 -25.12 23.33 -5.56
C SER A 404 -25.38 22.56 -6.85
N LYS A 405 -25.87 23.26 -7.89
CA LYS A 405 -26.01 22.70 -9.26
C LYS A 405 -24.70 22.17 -9.85
N MET A 406 -23.56 22.61 -9.32
CA MET A 406 -22.25 22.07 -9.68
C MET A 406 -22.10 20.61 -9.22
N ASP A 407 -22.57 20.30 -8.01
CA ASP A 407 -22.45 18.97 -7.41
C ASP A 407 -23.41 17.98 -8.08
N ASP A 408 -24.63 18.43 -8.41
CA ASP A 408 -25.62 17.63 -9.15
C ASP A 408 -25.05 17.18 -10.52
N VAL A 409 -24.40 18.11 -11.26
CA VAL A 409 -23.75 17.82 -12.55
C VAL A 409 -22.53 16.93 -12.39
N ILE A 410 -21.72 17.14 -11.36
CA ILE A 410 -20.58 16.26 -11.02
C ILE A 410 -21.07 14.84 -10.71
N PHE A 411 -22.18 14.70 -9.96
CA PHE A 411 -22.73 13.42 -9.53
C PHE A 411 -23.20 12.57 -10.72
N GLU A 412 -24.07 13.11 -11.59
CA GLU A 412 -24.58 12.37 -12.76
C GLU A 412 -23.45 11.90 -13.69
N GLU A 413 -22.43 12.75 -13.87
CA GLU A 413 -21.26 12.45 -14.71
C GLU A 413 -20.36 11.33 -14.13
N PHE A 414 -20.40 11.10 -12.82
CA PHE A 414 -19.76 9.95 -12.17
C PHE A 414 -20.67 8.72 -12.05
N LYS A 415 -21.98 8.90 -11.86
CA LYS A 415 -22.99 7.83 -11.86
C LYS A 415 -22.95 7.00 -13.15
N GLY A 416 -22.72 7.66 -14.29
CA GLY A 416 -22.47 6.99 -15.57
C GLY A 416 -21.15 6.20 -15.66
N THR A 417 -20.15 6.56 -14.87
CA THR A 417 -18.78 5.99 -14.88
C THR A 417 -18.62 4.80 -13.90
N GLY A 418 -19.38 4.81 -12.80
CA GLY A 418 -19.37 3.77 -11.76
C GLY A 418 -19.98 2.43 -12.19
N ASN A 419 -19.72 1.39 -11.41
CA ASN A 419 -20.39 0.08 -11.52
C ASN A 419 -20.95 -0.44 -10.18
N MET A 420 -20.84 0.33 -9.10
CA MET A 420 -21.59 0.14 -7.85
C MET A 420 -22.04 1.51 -7.34
N GLU A 421 -23.26 1.57 -6.81
CA GLU A 421 -23.86 2.77 -6.23
C GLU A 421 -24.53 2.39 -4.90
N LEU A 422 -24.10 3.00 -3.80
CA LEU A 422 -24.75 2.88 -2.50
C LEU A 422 -25.26 4.25 -2.09
N GLN A 423 -26.58 4.38 -1.95
CA GLN A 423 -27.22 5.63 -1.57
C GLN A 423 -27.56 5.65 -0.07
N LEU A 424 -27.25 6.76 0.59
CA LEU A 424 -27.70 7.04 1.95
C LEU A 424 -28.97 7.93 1.91
N ASP A 425 -29.94 7.67 2.78
CA ASP A 425 -31.13 8.50 2.96
C ASP A 425 -31.05 9.32 4.25
N ARG A 426 -31.01 10.65 4.11
CA ARG A 426 -31.12 11.61 5.21
C ARG A 426 -32.37 11.42 6.09
N LYS A 427 -33.47 10.85 5.59
CA LYS A 427 -34.66 10.54 6.42
C LYS A 427 -34.35 9.50 7.52
N LEU A 428 -33.57 8.46 7.19
CA LEU A 428 -33.09 7.46 8.15
C LEU A 428 -32.20 8.11 9.21
N ALA A 429 -31.19 8.87 8.77
CA ALA A 429 -30.28 9.58 9.66
C ALA A 429 -30.99 10.60 10.58
N ASN A 430 -32.00 11.33 10.06
CA ASN A 430 -32.84 12.23 10.86
C ASN A 430 -33.64 11.48 11.95
N LYS A 431 -34.11 10.26 11.67
CA LYS A 431 -34.75 9.35 12.65
C LYS A 431 -33.74 8.64 13.57
N ARG A 432 -32.43 8.82 13.37
CA ARG A 432 -31.32 8.11 14.03
C ARG A 432 -31.27 6.60 13.74
N ILE A 433 -31.82 6.17 12.60
CA ILE A 433 -31.73 4.80 12.12
C ILE A 433 -30.40 4.67 11.36
N PHE A 434 -29.55 3.75 11.80
CA PHE A 434 -28.25 3.47 11.20
C PHE A 434 -28.08 1.95 11.00
N PRO A 435 -27.49 1.50 9.88
CA PRO A 435 -26.93 2.31 8.78
C PRO A 435 -28.03 3.03 7.99
N ALA A 436 -27.77 4.25 7.55
CA ALA A 436 -28.75 5.09 6.87
C ALA A 436 -28.83 4.81 5.35
N ILE A 437 -28.76 3.53 4.95
CA ILE A 437 -28.69 3.09 3.54
C ILE A 437 -30.10 2.96 2.94
N ASP A 438 -30.33 3.49 1.73
CA ASP A 438 -31.52 3.13 0.95
C ASP A 438 -31.27 1.81 0.22
N LEU A 439 -31.94 0.76 0.68
CA LEU A 439 -31.81 -0.61 0.20
C LEU A 439 -32.34 -0.80 -1.24
N THR A 440 -33.26 0.05 -1.67
CA THR A 440 -33.93 -0.06 -2.98
C THR A 440 -33.12 0.62 -4.08
N ALA A 441 -32.54 1.79 -3.80
CA ALA A 441 -31.69 2.52 -4.74
C ALA A 441 -30.26 1.97 -4.84
N SER A 442 -29.74 1.38 -3.75
CA SER A 442 -28.36 0.85 -3.73
C SER A 442 -28.24 -0.45 -4.54
N SER A 443 -27.24 -0.54 -5.42
CA SER A 443 -27.00 -1.71 -6.30
C SER A 443 -25.54 -1.85 -6.76
N THR A 444 -25.16 -3.07 -7.18
CA THR A 444 -23.91 -3.37 -7.90
C THR A 444 -24.23 -3.93 -9.28
N ARG A 445 -23.53 -3.49 -10.33
CA ARG A 445 -23.64 -4.08 -11.69
C ARG A 445 -22.76 -5.33 -11.77
N ARG A 446 -23.31 -6.41 -12.34
CA ARG A 446 -22.68 -7.73 -12.44
C ARG A 446 -22.32 -8.36 -11.09
N ASP A 447 -23.21 -8.19 -10.12
CA ASP A 447 -23.19 -8.92 -8.85
C ASP A 447 -23.31 -10.45 -9.04
N ASP A 448 -23.82 -10.91 -10.20
CA ASP A 448 -23.78 -12.30 -10.64
C ASP A 448 -22.38 -12.92 -10.79
N LEU A 449 -21.32 -12.10 -10.79
CA LEU A 449 -19.93 -12.56 -10.78
C LEU A 449 -19.32 -12.62 -9.36
N LEU A 450 -19.96 -12.01 -8.36
CA LEU A 450 -19.41 -11.80 -7.01
C LEU A 450 -20.13 -12.60 -5.91
N VAL A 451 -21.26 -13.22 -6.23
CA VAL A 451 -22.19 -13.81 -5.26
C VAL A 451 -22.80 -15.08 -5.83
N ASP A 452 -22.84 -16.15 -5.02
CA ASP A 452 -23.41 -17.44 -5.42
C ASP A 452 -24.89 -17.33 -5.84
N ARG A 453 -25.27 -18.13 -6.84
CA ARG A 453 -26.63 -18.17 -7.41
C ARG A 453 -27.73 -18.36 -6.37
N ASP A 454 -27.50 -19.18 -5.36
CA ASP A 454 -28.45 -19.45 -4.27
C ASP A 454 -28.63 -18.23 -3.33
N ILE A 455 -27.60 -17.40 -3.20
CA ILE A 455 -27.66 -16.14 -2.45
C ILE A 455 -28.35 -15.07 -3.29
N LEU A 456 -28.00 -14.95 -4.58
CA LEU A 456 -28.67 -14.04 -5.52
C LEU A 456 -30.19 -14.28 -5.56
N GLN A 457 -30.64 -15.53 -5.60
CA GLN A 457 -32.07 -15.85 -5.59
C GLN A 457 -32.76 -15.39 -4.29
N ARG A 458 -32.12 -15.55 -3.13
CA ARG A 458 -32.66 -15.06 -1.84
C ARG A 458 -32.65 -13.54 -1.77
N MET A 459 -31.59 -12.90 -2.23
CA MET A 459 -31.48 -11.44 -2.32
C MET A 459 -32.51 -10.83 -3.28
N TRP A 460 -32.86 -11.52 -4.37
CA TRP A 460 -33.94 -11.11 -5.26
C TRP A 460 -35.31 -11.16 -4.56
N VAL A 461 -35.62 -12.23 -3.83
CA VAL A 461 -36.85 -12.33 -3.02
C VAL A 461 -36.88 -11.23 -1.94
N LEU A 462 -35.76 -11.00 -1.24
CA LEU A 462 -35.65 -9.94 -0.24
C LEU A 462 -35.87 -8.55 -0.85
N ARG A 463 -35.21 -8.24 -1.97
CA ARG A 463 -35.35 -6.95 -2.68
C ARG A 463 -36.78 -6.71 -3.15
N ASN A 464 -37.46 -7.73 -3.69
CA ASN A 464 -38.87 -7.62 -4.07
C ASN A 464 -39.77 -7.31 -2.86
N HIS A 465 -39.58 -7.99 -1.73
CA HIS A 465 -40.39 -7.75 -0.53
C HIS A 465 -40.17 -6.34 0.05
N LEU A 466 -38.94 -5.83 -0.03
CA LEU A 466 -38.59 -4.48 0.43
C LEU A 466 -39.03 -3.37 -0.54
N ALA A 467 -39.33 -3.69 -1.81
CA ALA A 467 -39.70 -2.70 -2.82
C ALA A 467 -41.09 -2.08 -2.61
N ASP A 468 -42.00 -2.80 -1.93
CA ASP A 468 -43.33 -2.30 -1.54
C ASP A 468 -43.30 -1.43 -0.26
N MET A 469 -42.16 -1.39 0.45
CA MET A 469 -41.97 -0.65 1.71
C MET A 469 -41.33 0.72 1.49
N ASN A 470 -41.57 1.69 2.38
CA ASN A 470 -40.73 2.90 2.36
C ASN A 470 -39.36 2.65 3.00
N SER A 471 -38.36 3.49 2.68
CA SER A 471 -36.97 3.32 3.13
C SER A 471 -36.80 3.21 4.65
N THR A 472 -37.73 3.73 5.46
CA THR A 472 -37.73 3.50 6.92
C THR A 472 -38.16 2.09 7.26
N GLU A 473 -39.34 1.67 6.80
CA GLU A 473 -39.91 0.35 7.07
C GLU A 473 -38.99 -0.77 6.58
N ALA A 474 -38.41 -0.61 5.38
CA ALA A 474 -37.45 -1.54 4.81
C ALA A 474 -36.22 -1.74 5.72
N MET A 475 -35.67 -0.65 6.28
CA MET A 475 -34.51 -0.70 7.18
C MET A 475 -34.87 -1.24 8.57
N GLU A 476 -35.99 -0.80 9.15
CA GLU A 476 -36.47 -1.28 10.46
C GLU A 476 -36.84 -2.78 10.41
N PHE A 477 -37.44 -3.25 9.33
CA PHE A 477 -37.69 -4.66 9.05
C PHE A 477 -36.38 -5.44 8.94
N LEU A 478 -35.44 -5.01 8.09
CA LEU A 478 -34.18 -5.71 7.88
C LEU A 478 -33.35 -5.80 9.17
N LEU A 479 -33.23 -4.69 9.92
CA LEU A 479 -32.55 -4.67 11.21
C LEU A 479 -33.24 -5.59 12.24
N THR A 480 -34.56 -5.73 12.19
CA THR A 480 -35.31 -6.66 13.05
C THR A 480 -35.04 -8.12 12.68
N GLN A 481 -35.02 -8.47 11.40
CA GLN A 481 -34.76 -9.84 10.94
C GLN A 481 -33.29 -10.25 11.11
N MET A 482 -32.34 -9.32 10.95
CA MET A 482 -30.92 -9.58 11.24
C MET A 482 -30.62 -9.69 12.74
N ARG A 483 -31.54 -9.26 13.63
CA ARG A 483 -31.31 -9.20 15.08
C ARG A 483 -31.19 -10.59 15.69
N GLY A 484 -30.01 -10.90 16.21
CA GLY A 484 -29.67 -12.21 16.78
C GLY A 484 -28.91 -13.14 15.82
N THR A 485 -28.84 -12.80 14.53
CA THR A 485 -28.00 -13.51 13.54
C THR A 485 -26.54 -13.06 13.66
N ARG A 486 -25.60 -14.00 13.60
CA ARG A 486 -24.16 -13.78 13.79
C ARG A 486 -23.44 -13.36 12.52
N SER A 487 -23.89 -13.87 11.38
CA SER A 487 -23.31 -13.62 10.05
C SER A 487 -24.39 -13.52 8.97
N ASN A 488 -23.99 -13.08 7.78
CA ASN A 488 -24.86 -12.99 6.63
C ASN A 488 -25.41 -14.36 6.15
N GLU A 489 -24.67 -15.47 6.27
CA GLU A 489 -25.20 -16.79 5.90
C GLU A 489 -26.31 -17.26 6.86
N GLU A 490 -26.15 -17.04 8.17
CA GLU A 490 -27.18 -17.40 9.18
C GLU A 490 -28.50 -16.65 8.92
N PHE A 491 -28.41 -15.36 8.59
CA PHE A 491 -29.55 -14.54 8.18
C PHE A 491 -30.22 -15.11 6.90
N LEU A 492 -29.45 -15.36 5.84
CA LEU A 492 -29.97 -15.90 4.58
C LEU A 492 -30.54 -17.32 4.71
N ILE A 493 -30.08 -18.11 5.69
CA ILE A 493 -30.66 -19.42 6.03
C ILE A 493 -31.97 -19.27 6.82
N SER A 494 -32.05 -18.27 7.72
CA SER A 494 -33.25 -18.03 8.53
C SER A 494 -34.48 -17.64 7.70
N MET A 495 -34.28 -17.02 6.52
CA MET A 495 -35.33 -16.69 5.55
C MET A 495 -36.09 -17.88 4.95
N ASN A 496 -35.60 -19.12 5.14
CA ASN A 496 -36.26 -20.33 4.64
C ASN A 496 -37.25 -20.95 5.67
N LYS A 497 -37.72 -20.18 6.65
CA LYS A 497 -38.68 -20.58 7.70
C LYS A 497 -39.86 -19.63 7.77
#